data_AF-A0A5K1CJ46-F1
#
_entry.id   AF-A0A5K1CJ46-F1
#
_cell.length_a   1.000
_cell.length_b   1.000
_cell.length_c   1.000
_cell.angle_alpha   90.00
_cell.angle_beta   90.00
_cell.angle_gamma   90.00
#
_symmetry.space_group_name_H-M   'P 1'
#
loop_
_entity.id
_entity.type
_entity.pdbx_description
1 polymer ?
#
loop_
_entity_poly.entity_id
_entity_poly.type
_entity_poly.pdbx_seq_one_letter_code
_entity_poly.pdbx_strand_id
1 'polypeptide(L)' 'MLILSHRSTGGFVSHCGWNSTLESLACGVPILAWPVRGDQNQNAILVVNHLRVAVK' A
#
# COMPACT_ATOMS: atom_id res chain seq x y z
N MET A 1 -11.54 5.26 6.20
CA MET A 1 -11.44 5.06 4.74
C MET A 1 -11.75 6.31 3.89
N LEU A 2 -12.03 7.50 4.45
CA LEU A 2 -12.55 8.65 3.66
C LEU A 2 -11.65 9.11 2.50
N ILE A 3 -10.33 9.04 2.67
CA ILE A 3 -9.36 9.43 1.64
C ILE A 3 -9.18 8.32 0.60
N LEU A 4 -8.84 7.10 1.01
CA LEU A 4 -8.55 6.00 0.08
C LEU A 4 -9.78 5.55 -0.72
N SER A 5 -11.00 5.68 -0.17
CA SER A 5 -12.22 5.38 -0.90
C SER A 5 -12.69 6.51 -1.82
N HIS A 6 -12.00 7.66 -1.82
CA HIS A 6 -12.40 8.80 -2.63
C HIS A 6 -12.03 8.57 -4.10
N ARG A 7 -12.95 8.89 -5.00
CA ARG A 7 -12.81 8.61 -6.45
C ARG A 7 -11.66 9.37 -7.11
N SER A 8 -11.19 10.45 -6.49
CA SER A 8 -10.02 11.22 -6.95
C SER A 8 -8.68 10.68 -6.43
N THR A 9 -8.68 9.63 -5.60
CA THR A 9 -7.45 9.02 -5.08
C THR A 9 -6.92 8.01 -6.08
N GLY A 10 -5.84 8.36 -6.79
CA GLY A 10 -5.21 7.50 -7.79
C GLY A 10 -4.03 6.67 -7.29
N GLY A 11 -3.51 6.94 -6.09
CA GLY A 11 -2.36 6.22 -5.54
C GLY A 11 -2.09 6.59 -4.09
N PHE A 12 -1.34 5.73 -3.39
CA PHE A 12 -1.05 5.88 -1.97
C PHE A 12 0.44 5.67 -1.67
N VAL A 13 1.14 6.71 -1.25
CA VAL A 13 2.48 6.59 -0.70
C VAL A 13 2.36 6.09 0.73
N SER A 14 2.86 4.88 0.98
CA SER A 14 2.65 4.20 2.26
C SER A 14 3.94 3.63 2.79
N HIS A 15 4.08 3.64 4.11
CA HIS A 15 5.16 2.93 4.79
C HIS A 15 4.99 1.41 4.79
N CYS A 16 3.95 0.89 4.14
CA CYS A 16 3.67 -0.54 4.05
C CYS A 16 3.41 -1.21 5.41
N GLY A 17 2.91 -0.48 6.40
CA GLY A 17 2.34 -1.08 7.60
C GLY A 17 1.11 -1.91 7.23
N TRP A 18 0.92 -3.05 7.90
CA TRP A 18 -0.08 -4.04 7.48
C TRP A 18 -1.50 -3.48 7.36
N ASN A 19 -1.93 -2.64 8.31
CA ASN A 19 -3.24 -1.99 8.24
C ASN A 19 -3.37 -1.09 7.01
N SER A 20 -2.40 -0.21 6.76
CA SER A 20 -2.43 0.69 5.61
C SER A 20 -2.35 -0.07 4.28
N THR A 21 -1.63 -1.19 4.24
CA THR A 21 -1.62 -2.09 3.09
C THR A 21 -3.02 -2.66 2.83
N LEU A 22 -3.68 -3.21 3.87
CA LEU A 22 -5.04 -3.76 3.74
C LEU A 22 -6.08 -2.69 3.36
N GLU A 23 -5.97 -1.49 3.92
CA GLU A 23 -6.81 -0.35 3.56
C GLU A 23 -6.68 -0.01 2.07
N SER A 24 -5.44 0.06 1.55
CA SER A 24 -5.20 0.33 0.13
C SER A 24 -5.78 -0.76 -0.77
N LEU A 25 -5.58 -2.03 -0.39
CA LEU A 25 -6.09 -3.18 -1.14
C LEU A 25 -7.63 -3.20 -1.15
N ALA A 26 -8.26 -2.94 0.00
CA ALA A 26 -9.72 -2.88 0.11
C ALA A 26 -10.34 -1.76 -0.74
N CYS A 27 -9.62 -0.64 -0.90
CA CYS A 27 -10.04 0.46 -1.78
C CYS A 27 -9.59 0.33 -3.24
N GLY A 28 -8.79 -0.70 -3.59
CA GLY A 28 -8.23 -0.84 -4.93
C GLY A 28 -7.26 0.28 -5.34
N VAL A 29 -6.59 0.91 -4.36
CA VAL A 29 -5.63 1.99 -4.60
C VAL A 29 -4.22 1.40 -4.69
N PRO A 30 -3.46 1.67 -5.76
CA PRO A 30 -2.08 1.17 -5.89
C PRO A 30 -1.14 1.89 -4.92
N ILE A 31 -0.12 1.17 -4.46
CA ILE A 31 0.82 1.67 -3.43
C ILE A 31 2.15 2.09 -4.05
N LEU A 32 2.69 3.25 -3.64
CA LEU A 32 4.11 3.56 -3.72
C LEU A 32 4.76 3.20 -2.38
N ALA A 33 5.60 2.16 -2.38
CA ALA A 33 6.10 1.53 -1.17
C ALA A 33 7.32 2.27 -0.59
N TRP A 34 7.16 2.83 0.61
CA TRP A 34 8.21 3.56 1.35
C TRP A 34 8.43 2.97 2.76
N PRO A 35 8.87 1.72 2.90
CA PRO A 35 9.00 1.08 4.21
C PRO A 35 10.02 1.79 5.11
N VAL A 36 9.71 1.91 6.41
CA VAL A 36 10.53 2.63 7.39
C VAL A 36 11.13 1.69 8.45
N ARG A 37 10.36 0.73 8.98
CA ARG A 37 10.82 -0.15 10.07
C ARG A 37 10.02 -1.45 10.19
N GLY A 38 10.56 -2.41 10.94
CA GLY A 38 9.84 -3.64 11.30
C GLY A 38 9.50 -4.51 10.09
N ASP A 39 8.31 -5.09 10.11
CA ASP A 39 7.75 -5.97 9.07
C ASP A 39 7.39 -5.25 7.76
N GLN A 40 7.45 -3.92 7.74
CA GLN A 40 7.10 -3.09 6.59
C GLN A 40 7.87 -3.45 5.31
N ASN A 41 9.14 -3.85 5.43
CA ASN A 41 9.93 -4.31 4.29
C ASN A 41 9.38 -5.61 3.68
N GLN A 42 8.93 -6.54 4.53
CA GLN A 42 8.32 -7.80 4.06
C GLN A 42 6.97 -7.53 3.42
N ASN A 43 6.17 -6.65 4.01
CA ASN A 43 4.90 -6.20 3.43
C ASN A 43 5.13 -5.52 2.07
N ALA A 44 6.14 -4.66 1.94
CA ALA A 44 6.53 -4.04 0.67
C ALA A 44 6.91 -5.08 -0.39
N ILE A 45 7.72 -6.09 -0.02
CA ILE A 45 8.07 -7.21 -0.92
C ILE A 45 6.81 -7.97 -1.36
N LEU A 46 5.88 -8.25 -0.43
CA LEU A 46 4.62 -8.89 -0.75
C LEU A 46 3.82 -8.10 -1.80
N VAL A 47 3.60 -6.81 -1.57
CA VAL A 47 2.74 -6.00 -2.45
C VAL A 47 3.38 -5.69 -3.81
N VAL A 48 4.70 -5.55 -3.87
CA VAL A 48 5.44 -5.27 -5.12
C VAL A 48 5.68 -6.54 -5.91
N ASN A 49 6.29 -7.56 -5.29
CA ASN A 49 6.81 -8.72 -6.03
C ASN A 49 5.76 -9.82 -6.24
N HIS A 50 4.90 -10.03 -5.24
CA HIS A 50 3.95 -11.15 -5.25
C HIS A 50 2.56 -10.72 -5.72
N LEU A 51 2.00 -9.66 -5.14
CA LEU A 51 0.66 -9.18 -5.51
C LEU A 51 0.67 -8.26 -6.74
N ARG A 52 1.81 -7.63 -7.05
CA ARG A 52 1.98 -6.70 -8.18
C ARG A 52 0.97 -5.54 -8.17
N VAL A 53 0.63 -5.06 -6.98
CA VAL A 53 -0.29 -3.93 -6.73
C VAL A 53 0.43 -2.68 -6.20
N ALA A 54 1.77 -2.74 -6.15
CA ALA A 54 2.61 -1.67 -5.67
C ALA A 54 3.86 -1.54 -6.53
N VAL A 55 4.47 -0.37 -6.47
CA VAL A 55 5.81 -0.07 -6.98
C VAL A 55 6.70 0.40 -5.83
N LYS A 56 8.00 0.13 -5.93
CA LYS A 56 8.99 0.58 -4.95
C LYS A 56 9.80 1.74 -5.53
#